data_AF-I4WDW5-F1
#
_entry.id   AF-I4WDW5-F1
#
_cell.length_a   1.000
_cell.length_b   1.000
_cell.length_c   1.000
_cell.angle_alpha   90.00
_cell.angle_beta   90.00
_cell.angle_gamma   90.00
#
_symmetry.space_group_name_H-M   'P 1'
#
loop_
_entity.id
_entity.type
_entity.pdbx_description
1 polymer ?
#
loop_
_entity_poly.entity_id
_entity_poly.type
_entity_poly.pdbx_seq_one_letter_code
_entity_poly.pdbx_strand_id
1 'polypeptide(L)'
;MTFTRAATAELRERIRTRLADAAATFRGQHAPDDFLATLIADYPDADARARAARQLELAAQWMDEAAVFTIHGWCQRMLTQHAFASGEGAISDTVADEAALLAEAVRDYWRGHVFTLDPDAAALYAQWWASPEALQKALKDLLPHAGALQLDGQPLPAPRAPRE
;
A
#
# COMPACT_ATOMS: atom_id res chain seq x y z
N MET A 1 8.17 -7.72 7.53
CA MET A 1 7.63 -6.93 6.41
C MET A 1 7.00 -7.89 5.41
N THR A 2 5.82 -7.58 4.85
CA THR A 2 5.11 -8.47 3.90
C THR A 2 4.68 -7.74 2.63
N PHE A 3 4.28 -8.49 1.60
CA PHE A 3 3.83 -7.90 0.33
C PHE A 3 2.36 -7.44 0.39
N THR A 4 1.47 -8.25 0.97
CA THR A 4 0.03 -7.95 1.03
C THR A 4 -0.44 -7.64 2.44
N ARG A 5 -1.54 -6.86 2.53
CA ARG A 5 -2.22 -6.57 3.80
C ARG A 5 -2.76 -7.86 4.46
N ALA A 6 -3.28 -8.78 3.64
CA ALA A 6 -3.76 -10.07 4.12
C ALA A 6 -2.64 -10.88 4.78
N ALA A 7 -1.45 -10.94 4.17
CA ALA A 7 -0.29 -11.60 4.76
C ALA A 7 0.19 -10.91 6.04
N THR A 8 0.10 -9.57 6.14
CA THR A 8 0.39 -8.86 7.39
C THR A 8 -0.57 -9.29 8.51
N ALA A 9 -1.88 -9.37 8.21
CA ALA A 9 -2.90 -9.74 9.18
C ALA A 9 -2.76 -11.21 9.62
N GLU A 10 -2.58 -12.13 8.67
CA GLU A 10 -2.37 -13.55 8.95
C GLU A 10 -1.11 -13.79 9.79
N LEU A 11 0.01 -13.15 9.45
CA LEU A 11 1.24 -13.25 10.23
C LEU A 11 1.07 -12.68 11.64
N ARG A 12 0.40 -11.52 11.80
CA ARG A 12 0.14 -10.91 13.10
C ARG A 12 -0.69 -11.85 13.99
N GLU A 13 -1.75 -12.43 13.43
CA GLU A 13 -2.60 -13.36 14.17
C GLU A 13 -1.81 -14.60 14.59
N ARG A 14 -1.04 -15.21 13.69
CA ARG A 14 -0.23 -16.38 14.03
C ARG A 14 0.77 -16.11 15.15
N ILE A 15 1.43 -14.95 15.14
CA ILE A 15 2.36 -14.57 16.21
C ILE A 15 1.59 -14.35 17.53
N ARG A 16 0.45 -13.66 17.50
CA ARG A 16 -0.41 -13.46 18.68
C ARG A 16 -0.83 -14.79 19.28
N THR A 17 -1.39 -15.70 18.48
CA THR A 17 -1.83 -17.02 18.93
C THR A 17 -0.65 -17.78 19.56
N ARG A 18 0.52 -17.74 18.92
CA ARG A 18 1.70 -18.45 19.41
C ARG A 18 2.24 -17.88 20.74
N LEU A 19 2.22 -16.56 20.91
CA LEU A 19 2.61 -15.92 22.18
C LEU A 19 1.64 -16.27 23.31
N ALA A 20 0.33 -16.27 23.04
CA ALA A 20 -0.69 -16.65 24.02
C ALA A 20 -0.57 -18.12 24.43
N ASP A 21 -0.35 -19.02 23.46
CA ASP A 21 -0.11 -20.44 23.71
C ASP A 21 1.17 -20.69 24.52
N ALA A 22 2.25 -19.97 24.20
CA ALA A 22 3.48 -20.02 24.98
C ALA A 22 3.25 -19.54 26.43
N ALA A 23 2.48 -18.46 26.64
CA ALA A 23 2.14 -17.98 27.98
C ALA A 23 1.37 -19.03 28.80
N ALA A 24 0.40 -19.72 28.19
CA ALA A 24 -0.35 -20.80 28.82
C ALA A 24 0.55 -22.01 29.14
N THR A 25 1.43 -22.37 28.22
CA THR A 25 2.39 -23.47 28.40
C THR A 25 3.38 -23.19 29.54
N PHE A 26 3.90 -21.96 29.64
CA PHE A 26 4.76 -21.54 30.76
C PHE A 26 4.05 -21.56 32.12
N ARG A 27 2.71 -21.52 32.14
CA ARG A 27 1.89 -21.72 33.35
C ARG A 27 1.56 -23.18 33.63
N GLY A 28 1.98 -24.11 32.77
CA GLY A 28 1.64 -25.53 32.85
C GLY A 28 0.18 -25.83 32.48
N GLN A 29 -0.50 -24.92 31.76
CA GLN A 29 -1.89 -25.10 31.34
C GLN A 29 -2.00 -25.93 30.06
N HIS A 30 -0.99 -25.89 29.20
CA HIS A 30 -0.88 -26.68 27.96
C HIS A 30 0.38 -27.54 27.98
N ALA A 31 0.38 -28.61 27.18
CA ALA A 31 1.56 -29.42 26.94
C ALA A 31 2.53 -28.69 25.99
N PRO A 32 3.83 -28.61 26.31
CA PRO A 32 4.81 -27.97 25.44
C PRO A 32 5.10 -28.84 24.22
N ASP A 33 5.31 -28.19 23.07
CA ASP A 33 6.07 -28.79 21.97
C ASP A 33 7.59 -28.75 22.24
N ASP A 34 8.37 -29.37 21.36
CA ASP A 34 9.83 -29.51 21.51
C ASP A 34 10.55 -28.18 21.73
N PHE A 35 10.10 -27.12 21.03
CA PHE A 35 10.69 -25.79 21.18
C PHE A 35 10.35 -25.18 22.55
N LEU A 36 9.07 -25.18 22.94
CA LEU A 36 8.66 -24.63 24.22
C LEU A 36 9.19 -25.45 25.41
N ALA A 37 9.31 -26.77 25.27
CA ALA A 37 9.90 -27.63 26.29
C ALA A 37 11.37 -27.26 26.54
N THR A 38 12.12 -27.06 25.45
CA THR A 38 13.52 -26.60 25.53
C THR A 38 13.59 -25.20 26.15
N LEU A 39 12.77 -24.27 25.69
CA LEU A 39 12.78 -22.90 26.20
C LEU A 39 12.37 -22.83 27.68
N ILE A 40 11.40 -23.62 28.14
CA ILE A 40 10.97 -23.67 29.55
C ILE A 40 12.07 -24.28 30.44
N ALA A 41 12.89 -25.18 29.90
CA ALA A 41 14.02 -25.75 30.63
C ALA A 41 15.07 -24.69 31.01
N ASP A 42 15.21 -23.61 30.22
CA ASP A 42 16.09 -22.47 30.53
C ASP A 42 15.58 -21.61 31.71
N TYR A 43 14.33 -21.82 32.14
CA TYR A 43 13.72 -21.14 33.29
C TYR A 43 13.43 -22.18 34.39
N PRO A 44 14.42 -22.65 35.16
CA PRO A 44 14.20 -23.70 36.16
C PRO A 44 13.37 -23.23 37.36
N ASP A 45 13.41 -21.93 37.65
CA ASP A 45 12.71 -21.30 38.77
C ASP A 45 11.23 -21.00 38.45
N ALA A 46 10.34 -21.28 39.40
CA ALA A 46 8.90 -21.11 39.23
C ALA A 46 8.51 -19.63 39.09
N ASP A 47 9.17 -18.73 39.84
CA ASP A 47 8.88 -17.30 39.73
C ASP A 47 9.37 -16.74 38.39
N ALA A 48 10.53 -17.21 37.90
CA ALA A 48 11.03 -16.88 36.57
C ALA A 48 10.07 -17.33 35.47
N ARG A 49 9.50 -18.54 35.57
CA ARG A 49 8.46 -19.02 34.64
C ARG A 49 7.20 -18.17 34.68
N ALA A 50 6.73 -17.78 35.86
CA ALA A 50 5.57 -16.93 36.03
C ALA A 50 5.78 -15.52 35.41
N ARG A 51 6.98 -14.94 35.57
CA ARG A 51 7.35 -13.67 34.92
C ARG A 51 7.40 -13.81 33.40
N ALA A 52 8.00 -14.87 32.88
CA ALA A 52 8.05 -15.14 31.44
C ALA A 52 6.64 -15.32 30.85
N ALA A 53 5.76 -16.08 31.52
CA ALA A 53 4.37 -16.22 31.11
C ALA A 53 3.64 -14.86 31.01
N ARG A 54 3.81 -14.00 32.01
CA ARG A 54 3.23 -12.65 32.00
C ARG A 54 3.78 -11.81 30.85
N GLN A 55 5.08 -11.87 30.58
CA GLN A 55 5.69 -11.12 29.49
C GLN A 55 5.18 -11.58 28.12
N LEU A 56 5.04 -12.89 27.92
CA LEU A 56 4.48 -13.48 26.70
C LEU A 56 3.02 -13.05 26.48
N GLU A 57 2.22 -13.05 27.54
CA GLU A 57 0.83 -12.59 27.50
C GLU A 57 0.72 -11.10 27.14
N LEU A 58 1.53 -10.24 27.77
CA LEU A 58 1.57 -8.81 27.42
C LEU A 58 2.00 -8.60 25.97
N ALA A 59 3.01 -9.35 25.50
CA ALA A 59 3.43 -9.30 24.11
C ALA A 59 2.29 -9.68 23.15
N ALA A 60 1.50 -10.72 23.49
CA ALA A 60 0.34 -11.12 22.69
C ALA A 60 -0.73 -10.01 22.61
N GLN A 61 -0.98 -9.33 23.73
CA GLN A 61 -1.94 -8.22 23.82
C GLN A 61 -1.47 -6.99 23.03
N TRP A 62 -0.17 -6.74 22.97
CA TRP A 62 0.42 -5.61 22.23
C TRP A 62 0.69 -5.90 20.75
N MET A 63 0.30 -7.07 20.24
CA MET A 63 0.56 -7.44 18.85
C MET A 63 -0.07 -6.50 17.82
N ASP A 64 -1.12 -5.75 18.15
CA ASP A 64 -1.70 -4.75 17.24
C ASP A 64 -0.77 -3.56 16.98
N GLU A 65 0.08 -3.22 17.94
CA GLU A 65 1.10 -2.16 17.82
C GLU A 65 2.45 -2.68 17.30
N ALA A 66 2.60 -4.01 17.16
CA ALA A 66 3.84 -4.60 16.67
C ALA A 66 4.19 -4.11 15.26
N ALA A 67 5.50 -3.95 15.02
CA ALA A 67 6.10 -3.46 13.77
C ALA A 67 6.02 -4.46 12.60
N VAL A 68 4.84 -5.02 12.37
CA VAL A 68 4.51 -5.92 11.26
C VAL A 68 3.73 -5.09 10.24
N PHE A 69 4.40 -4.70 9.15
CA PHE A 69 3.83 -3.85 8.12
C PHE A 69 3.99 -4.46 6.72
N THR A 70 3.17 -4.01 5.79
CA THR A 70 3.49 -4.14 4.37
C THR A 70 4.67 -3.24 4.01
N ILE A 71 5.31 -3.49 2.86
CA ILE A 71 6.36 -2.60 2.34
C ILE A 71 5.85 -1.16 2.23
N HIS A 72 4.69 -0.97 1.59
CA HIS A 72 4.06 0.33 1.42
C HIS A 72 3.73 1.02 2.76
N GLY A 73 3.18 0.28 3.72
CA GLY A 73 2.83 0.83 5.04
C GLY A 73 4.07 1.30 5.82
N TRP A 74 5.20 0.60 5.68
CA TRP A 74 6.46 1.02 6.27
C TRP A 74 7.04 2.27 5.59
N CYS A 75 7.09 2.29 4.24
CA CYS A 75 7.58 3.45 3.51
C CYS A 75 6.76 4.72 3.83
N GLN A 76 5.43 4.61 3.81
CA GLN A 76 4.55 5.73 4.16
C GLN A 76 4.81 6.22 5.58
N ARG A 77 4.90 5.31 6.56
CA ARG A 77 5.21 5.68 7.95
C ARG A 77 6.57 6.37 8.07
N MET A 78 7.61 5.88 7.39
CA MET A 78 8.93 6.51 7.40
C MET A 78 8.88 7.92 6.80
N LEU A 79 8.16 8.11 5.70
CA LEU A 79 7.97 9.42 5.09
C LEU A 79 7.22 10.36 6.03
N THR A 80 6.13 9.91 6.68
CA THR A 80 5.38 10.75 7.64
C THR A 80 6.18 11.09 8.90
N GLN A 81 6.90 10.12 9.47
CA GLN A 81 7.69 10.33 10.70
C GLN A 81 8.93 11.20 10.47
N HIS A 82 9.48 11.21 9.26
CA HIS A 82 10.64 12.01 8.88
C HIS A 82 10.29 13.18 7.94
N ALA A 83 9.01 13.51 7.73
CA ALA A 83 8.57 14.60 6.86
C ALA A 83 9.24 15.95 7.21
N PHE A 84 9.48 16.19 8.50
CA PHE A 84 10.19 17.37 8.98
C PHE A 84 11.68 17.39 8.63
N ALA A 85 12.34 16.23 8.52
CA ALA A 85 13.76 16.14 8.16
C ALA A 85 14.00 16.33 6.65
N SER A 86 12.98 16.08 5.82
CA SER A 86 13.07 16.20 4.36
C SER A 86 12.79 17.61 3.82
N GLY A 87 12.39 18.57 4.66
CA GLY A 87 12.11 19.95 4.24
C GLY A 87 10.82 20.14 3.44
N GLU A 88 10.06 19.07 3.21
CA GLU A 88 8.78 19.09 2.51
C GLU A 88 7.67 19.26 3.53
N GLY A 89 7.24 20.52 3.73
CA GLY A 89 6.16 20.87 4.63
C GLY A 89 4.89 20.09 4.31
N ALA A 90 4.33 19.45 5.33
CA ALA A 90 3.07 18.71 5.31
C ALA A 90 2.89 17.82 4.07
N ILE A 91 3.36 16.56 4.17
CA ILE A 91 2.99 15.51 3.23
C ILE A 91 1.46 15.50 3.17
N SER A 92 0.94 16.00 2.05
CA SER A 92 -0.48 16.00 1.75
C SER A 92 -0.98 14.59 1.95
N ASP A 93 -1.91 14.45 2.88
CA ASP A 93 -2.71 13.25 3.02
C ASP A 93 -3.28 12.88 1.65
N THR A 94 -3.52 11.58 1.50
CA THR A 94 -4.09 10.94 0.31
C THR A 94 -3.02 10.58 -0.72
N VAL A 95 -2.71 9.28 -0.80
CA VAL A 95 -2.38 8.65 -2.08
C VAL A 95 -3.48 9.12 -3.03
N ALA A 96 -3.19 10.13 -3.83
CA ALA A 96 -4.17 10.67 -4.74
C ALA A 96 -4.66 9.50 -5.57
N ASP A 97 -5.98 9.28 -5.57
CA ASP A 97 -6.58 8.22 -6.36
C ASP A 97 -6.14 8.47 -7.81
N GLU A 98 -5.23 7.65 -8.29
CA GLU A 98 -4.60 7.80 -9.60
C GLU A 98 -5.68 7.82 -10.70
N ALA A 99 -6.80 7.12 -10.47
CA ALA A 99 -7.95 7.18 -11.35
C ALA A 99 -8.68 8.53 -11.28
N ALA A 100 -8.76 9.15 -10.11
CA ALA A 100 -9.36 10.48 -9.93
C ALA A 100 -8.47 11.58 -10.55
N LEU A 101 -7.15 11.52 -10.34
CA LEU A 101 -6.19 12.43 -10.99
C LEU A 101 -6.23 12.29 -12.51
N LEU A 102 -6.25 11.06 -13.02
CA LEU A 102 -6.38 10.83 -14.45
C LEU A 102 -7.71 11.37 -14.98
N ALA A 103 -8.81 11.17 -14.25
CA ALA A 103 -10.11 11.69 -14.65
C ALA A 103 -10.12 13.23 -14.70
N GLU A 104 -9.44 13.91 -13.77
CA GLU A 104 -9.24 15.36 -13.81
C GLU A 104 -8.44 15.80 -15.02
N ALA A 105 -7.27 15.20 -15.25
CA ALA A 105 -6.42 15.50 -16.40
C ALA A 105 -7.15 15.31 -17.75
N VAL A 106 -7.94 14.23 -17.87
CA VAL A 106 -8.72 13.94 -19.07
C VAL A 106 -9.83 14.97 -19.30
N ARG A 107 -10.55 15.38 -18.24
CA ARG A 107 -11.56 16.44 -18.35
C ARG A 107 -10.94 17.78 -18.72
N ASP A 108 -9.78 18.10 -18.19
CA ASP A 108 -9.05 19.32 -18.51
C ASP A 108 -8.64 19.35 -19.99
N TYR A 109 -8.06 18.25 -20.47
CA TYR A 109 -7.76 18.07 -21.89
C TYR A 109 -9.01 18.23 -22.76
N TRP A 110 -10.12 17.61 -22.36
CA TRP A 110 -11.37 17.69 -23.11
C TRP A 110 -11.89 19.14 -23.23
N ARG A 111 -11.86 19.90 -22.14
CA ARG A 111 -12.30 21.31 -22.13
C ARG A 111 -11.37 22.21 -22.95
N GLY A 112 -10.06 21.97 -22.92
CA GLY A 112 -9.07 22.79 -23.61
C GLY A 112 -8.95 22.49 -25.11
N HIS A 113 -9.07 21.22 -25.49
CA HIS A 113 -8.73 20.76 -26.84
C HIS A 113 -9.91 20.19 -27.63
N VAL A 114 -10.88 19.54 -26.98
CA VAL A 114 -12.01 18.91 -27.70
C VAL A 114 -13.15 19.91 -27.89
N PHE A 115 -13.45 20.73 -26.88
CA PHE A 115 -14.47 21.77 -26.99
C PHE A 115 -14.08 22.95 -27.89
N THR A 116 -12.80 23.07 -28.23
CA THR A 116 -12.28 24.10 -29.14
C THR A 116 -12.23 23.65 -30.60
N LEU A 117 -12.57 22.39 -30.88
CA LEU A 117 -12.67 21.87 -32.25
C LEU A 117 -13.86 22.49 -32.99
N ASP A 118 -13.70 22.67 -34.29
CA ASP A 118 -14.84 22.95 -35.17
C ASP A 118 -15.79 21.73 -35.25
N PRO A 119 -17.05 21.92 -35.72
CA PRO A 119 -18.05 20.85 -35.72
C PRO A 119 -17.64 19.59 -36.49
N ASP A 120 -16.89 19.72 -37.60
CA ASP A 120 -16.50 18.57 -38.42
C ASP A 120 -15.38 17.78 -37.73
N ALA A 121 -14.38 18.47 -37.17
CA ALA A 121 -13.32 17.86 -36.38
C ALA A 121 -13.87 17.20 -35.09
N ALA A 122 -14.83 17.85 -34.43
CA ALA A 122 -15.49 17.30 -33.24
C ALA A 122 -16.29 16.03 -33.59
N ALA A 123 -17.00 16.02 -34.72
CA ALA A 123 -17.75 14.86 -35.18
C ALA A 123 -16.82 13.68 -35.49
N LEU A 124 -15.66 13.92 -36.11
CA LEU A 124 -14.65 12.89 -36.34
C LEU A 124 -14.07 12.34 -35.03
N TYR A 125 -13.73 13.22 -34.09
CA TYR A 125 -13.20 12.84 -32.78
C TYR A 125 -14.19 11.97 -31.99
N ALA A 126 -15.48 12.33 -32.02
CA ALA A 126 -16.55 11.62 -31.33
C ALA A 126 -16.78 10.18 -31.85
N GLN A 127 -16.31 9.83 -33.05
CA GLN A 127 -16.36 8.45 -33.55
C GLN A 127 -15.45 7.51 -32.77
N TRP A 128 -14.37 8.04 -32.17
CA TRP A 128 -13.39 7.27 -31.40
C TRP A 128 -13.70 7.33 -29.91
N TRP A 129 -13.97 8.53 -29.39
CA TRP A 129 -14.30 8.75 -27.99
C TRP A 129 -15.47 9.73 -27.87
N ALA A 130 -16.61 9.21 -27.43
CA ALA A 130 -17.84 10.01 -27.30
C ALA A 130 -17.88 10.84 -25.99
N SER A 131 -17.04 10.52 -25.01
CA SER A 131 -17.00 11.23 -23.73
C SER A 131 -15.61 11.22 -23.08
N PRO A 132 -15.33 12.11 -22.11
CA PRO A 132 -14.11 12.09 -21.32
C PRO A 132 -13.84 10.73 -20.68
N GLU A 133 -14.88 10.05 -20.19
CA GLU A 133 -14.76 8.72 -19.57
C GLU A 133 -14.36 7.65 -20.59
N ALA A 134 -14.87 7.74 -21.83
CA ALA A 134 -14.49 6.84 -22.92
C ALA A 134 -13.00 7.02 -23.29
N LEU A 135 -12.53 8.26 -23.32
CA LEU A 135 -11.11 8.57 -23.53
C LEU A 135 -10.25 8.08 -22.36
N GLN A 136 -10.66 8.33 -21.12
CA GLN A 136 -9.95 7.85 -19.91
C GLN A 136 -9.78 6.33 -19.94
N LYS A 137 -10.85 5.60 -20.29
CA LYS A 137 -10.81 4.14 -20.38
C LYS A 137 -9.81 3.66 -21.44
N ALA A 138 -9.77 4.29 -22.61
CA ALA A 138 -8.83 3.95 -23.66
C ALA A 138 -7.37 4.26 -23.28
N LEU A 139 -7.14 5.37 -22.58
CA LEU A 139 -5.81 5.78 -22.14
C LEU A 139 -5.25 4.92 -21.00
N LYS A 140 -6.12 4.41 -20.12
CA LYS A 140 -5.71 3.67 -18.91
C LYS A 140 -4.72 2.53 -19.22
N ASP A 141 -4.97 1.77 -20.28
CA ASP A 141 -4.14 0.62 -20.66
C ASP A 141 -2.90 1.03 -21.47
N LEU A 142 -2.89 2.25 -22.03
CA LEU A 142 -1.79 2.77 -22.85
C LEU A 142 -0.76 3.56 -22.05
N LEU A 143 -1.18 4.19 -20.94
CA LEU A 143 -0.33 5.04 -20.10
C LEU A 143 0.94 4.35 -19.58
N PRO A 144 0.91 3.09 -19.10
CA PRO A 144 2.12 2.38 -18.69
C PRO A 144 3.15 2.21 -19.83
N HIS A 145 2.69 2.33 -21.08
CA HIS A 145 3.49 2.14 -22.29
C HIS A 145 3.76 3.46 -23.02
N ALA A 146 3.41 4.62 -22.46
CA ALA A 146 3.46 5.91 -23.14
C ALA A 146 4.84 6.22 -23.76
N GLY A 147 5.93 5.89 -23.07
CA GLY A 147 7.30 6.10 -23.57
C GLY A 147 7.73 5.19 -24.73
N ALA A 148 6.95 4.15 -25.03
CA ALA A 148 7.19 3.22 -26.14
C ALA A 148 6.21 3.43 -27.30
N LEU A 149 5.22 4.32 -27.16
CA LEU A 149 4.25 4.60 -28.21
C LEU A 149 4.91 5.31 -29.39
N GLN A 150 4.54 4.89 -30.59
CA GLN A 150 5.01 5.45 -31.84
C GLN A 150 3.83 5.78 -32.74
N LEU A 151 3.90 6.92 -33.41
CA LEU A 151 2.99 7.33 -34.47
C LEU A 151 3.77 7.30 -35.78
N ASP A 152 3.29 6.52 -36.75
CA ASP A 152 3.95 6.32 -38.05
C ASP A 152 5.44 5.90 -37.96
N GLY A 153 5.76 5.07 -36.96
CA GLY A 153 7.12 4.57 -36.71
C GLY A 153 8.07 5.59 -36.08
N GLN A 154 7.55 6.75 -35.63
CA GLN A 154 8.30 7.74 -34.88
C GLN A 154 7.80 7.81 -33.44
N PRO A 155 8.67 8.00 -32.43
CA PRO A 155 8.25 8.17 -31.05
C PRO A 155 7.33 9.38 -30.91
N LEU A 156 6.36 9.28 -29.99
CA LEU A 156 5.54 10.44 -29.65
C LEU A 156 6.42 11.61 -29.16
N PRO A 157 6.02 12.87 -29.43
CA PRO A 157 6.73 14.04 -28.93
C PRO A 157 6.75 14.03 -27.39
N ALA A 158 7.74 14.71 -26.82
CA ALA A 158 7.84 14.86 -25.37
C ALA A 158 6.51 15.41 -24.79
N PRO A 159 6.05 14.89 -23.63
CA PRO A 159 4.85 15.38 -22.99
C PRO A 159 4.97 16.89 -22.73
N ARG A 160 3.92 17.64 -23.08
CA ARG A 160 3.81 19.06 -22.76
C ARG A 160 3.01 19.26 -21.50
N ALA A 161 3.22 20.38 -20.81
CA ALA A 161 2.32 20.73 -19.73
C ALA A 161 0.89 20.91 -20.29
N PRO A 162 -0.18 20.53 -19.57
CA PRO A 162 -1.57 20.66 -20.06
C PRO A 162 -2.03 22.08 -20.43
N ARG A 163 -1.18 23.09 -20.16
CA ARG A 163 -1.45 24.53 -20.39
C ARG A 163 -0.59 25.13 -21.51
N GLU A 164 0.26 24.33 -22.15
CA GLU A 164 1.13 24.70 -23.29
C GLU A 164 0.57 24.15 -24.61
#